data_AF-A0A4Q5QGF0-F1
#
_entry.id   AF-A0A4Q5QGF0-F1
#
_cell.length_a   1.000
_cell.length_b   1.000
_cell.length_c   1.000
_cell.angle_alpha   90.00
_cell.angle_beta   90.00
_cell.angle_gamma   90.00
#
_symmetry.space_group_name_H-M   'P 1'
#
loop_
_entity.id
_entity.type
_entity.pdbx_description
1 polymer ?
#
loop_
_entity_poly.entity_id
_entity_poly.type
_entity_poly.pdbx_seq_one_letter_code
_entity_poly.pdbx_strand_id
1 'polypeptide(L)'
;MKKVNPDVKFVYVPTRIKTSVKYETKQDVDKEFGTFGAVTEPITEKIDFQRVTTQHTPLNLYPIITPVFEDIINNYINPMLKGKKTNG
;
A
#
# COMPACT_ATOMS: atom_id res chain seq x y z
N MET A 1 -12.45 6.42 13.71
CA MET A 1 -12.23 5.04 13.19
C MET A 1 -11.74 4.03 14.23
N LYS A 2 -10.94 4.41 15.26
CA LYS A 2 -10.55 3.50 16.38
C LYS A 2 -11.71 2.90 17.21
N LYS A 3 -12.95 3.41 17.06
CA LYS A 3 -14.13 2.89 17.78
C LYS A 3 -14.66 1.55 17.24
N VAL A 4 -14.30 1.16 16.01
CA VAL A 4 -14.81 -0.08 15.39
C VAL A 4 -13.85 -1.25 15.58
N ASN A 5 -12.56 -1.02 15.35
CA ASN A 5 -11.51 -1.98 15.61
C ASN A 5 -10.23 -1.23 16.03
N PRO A 6 -9.83 -1.27 17.31
CA PRO A 6 -8.63 -0.59 17.78
C PRO A 6 -7.34 -1.25 17.26
N ASP A 7 -7.39 -2.51 16.84
CA ASP A 7 -6.23 -3.28 16.37
C ASP A 7 -6.01 -3.16 14.86
N VAL A 8 -6.86 -2.41 14.15
CA VAL A 8 -6.72 -2.21 12.71
C VAL A 8 -5.40 -1.49 12.41
N LYS A 9 -4.61 -2.09 11.52
CA LYS A 9 -3.38 -1.48 10.99
C LYS A 9 -3.71 -0.73 9.72
N PHE A 10 -3.35 0.56 9.67
CA PHE A 10 -3.44 1.36 8.46
C PHE A 10 -2.14 1.24 7.67
N VAL A 11 -2.26 0.98 6.37
CA VAL A 11 -1.16 0.98 5.43
C VAL A 11 -1.55 1.88 4.26
N TYR A 12 -0.75 2.89 3.98
CA TYR A 12 -0.97 3.86 2.93
C TYR A 12 -0.07 3.54 1.75
N VAL A 13 -0.67 3.45 0.56
CA VAL A 13 0.04 3.18 -0.70
C VAL A 13 0.05 4.45 -1.53
N PRO A 14 1.19 5.17 -1.60
CA PRO A 14 1.27 6.36 -2.42
C PRO A 14 1.15 6.02 -3.91
N THR A 15 0.30 6.74 -4.63
CA THR A 15 0.11 6.60 -6.08
C THR A 15 0.01 7.97 -6.73
N ARG A 16 0.25 8.05 -8.06
CA ARG A 16 0.14 9.30 -8.85
C ARG A 16 0.92 10.50 -8.28
N ILE A 17 2.12 10.24 -7.76
CA ILE A 17 3.02 11.32 -7.33
C ILE A 17 3.56 12.00 -8.58
N LYS A 18 3.17 13.26 -8.81
CA LYS A 18 3.73 14.06 -9.91
C LYS A 18 5.21 14.30 -9.66
N THR A 19 6.03 14.17 -10.71
CA THR A 19 7.47 14.48 -10.65
C THR A 19 7.76 15.94 -10.29
N SER A 20 6.77 16.83 -10.47
CA SER A 20 6.84 18.24 -10.07
C SER A 20 6.62 18.47 -8.57
N VAL A 21 6.28 17.43 -7.79
CA VAL A 21 6.14 17.56 -6.34
C VAL A 21 7.53 17.78 -5.74
N LYS A 22 7.66 18.84 -4.96
CA LYS A 22 8.91 19.14 -4.24
C LYS A 22 9.19 18.01 -3.25
N TYR A 23 10.46 17.61 -3.17
CA TYR A 23 10.91 16.54 -2.29
C TYR A 23 10.55 16.81 -0.82
N GLU A 24 10.71 18.05 -0.36
CA GLU A 24 10.31 18.52 0.98
C GLU A 24 8.82 18.25 1.25
N THR A 25 7.95 18.59 0.29
CA THR A 25 6.51 18.33 0.39
C THR A 25 6.19 16.84 0.44
N LYS A 26 6.92 16.00 -0.29
CA LYS A 26 6.75 14.53 -0.21
C LYS A 26 7.12 14.02 1.19
N GLN A 27 8.26 14.45 1.73
CA GLN A 27 8.71 14.02 3.06
C GLN A 27 7.74 14.45 4.16
N ASP A 28 7.20 15.67 4.08
CA ASP A 28 6.23 16.16 5.06
C ASP A 28 4.93 15.35 5.01
N VAL A 29 4.47 14.99 3.81
CA VAL A 29 3.30 14.12 3.62
C VAL A 29 3.58 12.73 4.17
N ASP A 30 4.70 12.11 3.81
CA ASP A 30 5.06 10.76 4.29
C ASP A 30 5.18 10.75 5.83
N LYS A 31 5.75 11.80 6.42
CA LYS A 31 5.87 11.97 7.87
C LYS A 31 4.50 12.06 8.54
N GLU A 32 3.61 12.89 8.02
CA GLU A 32 2.28 13.07 8.59
C GLU A 32 1.47 11.77 8.53
N PHE A 33 1.46 11.10 7.37
CA PHE A 33 0.76 9.83 7.19
C PHE A 33 1.39 8.70 8.04
N GLY A 34 2.71 8.72 8.22
CA GLY A 34 3.45 7.84 9.10
C GLY A 34 2.98 7.86 10.56
N THR A 35 2.38 8.98 11.02
CA THR A 35 1.81 9.06 12.37
C THR A 35 0.51 8.24 12.52
N PHE A 36 -0.19 7.97 11.42
CA PHE A 36 -1.46 7.26 11.39
C PHE A 36 -1.32 5.77 11.01
N GLY A 37 -0.26 5.41 10.30
CA GLY A 37 -0.04 4.06 9.77
C GLY A 37 1.26 3.94 8.99
N ALA A 38 1.56 2.74 8.52
CA ALA A 38 2.74 2.54 7.66
C ALA A 38 2.50 3.17 6.29
N VAL A 39 3.55 3.74 5.69
CA VAL A 39 3.55 4.25 4.32
C VAL A 39 4.47 3.36 3.51
N THR A 40 3.95 2.76 2.42
CA THR A 40 4.76 1.90 1.55
C THR A 40 5.62 2.73 0.61
N GLU A 41 6.53 2.05 -0.10
CA GLU A 41 7.12 2.62 -1.30
C GLU A 41 6.03 3.03 -2.32
N PRO A 42 6.26 4.11 -3.09
CA PRO A 42 5.27 4.64 -4.02
C PRO A 42 5.13 3.76 -5.26
N ILE A 43 3.89 3.53 -5.70
CA ILE A 43 3.62 2.92 -7.01
C ILE A 43 3.69 4.03 -8.06
N THR A 44 4.68 3.94 -8.94
CA THR A 44 4.87 4.90 -10.04
C THR A 44 3.71 4.82 -11.02
N GLU A 45 3.15 5.97 -11.39
CA GLU A 45 2.06 6.02 -12.36
C GLU A 45 2.51 5.58 -13.76
N LYS A 46 1.67 4.77 -14.41
CA LYS A 46 1.82 4.36 -15.82
C LYS A 46 0.47 4.40 -16.50
N ILE A 47 0.48 4.72 -17.80
CA ILE A 47 -0.75 4.74 -18.61
C ILE A 47 -1.43 3.37 -18.64
N ASP A 48 -0.67 2.28 -18.53
CA ASP A 48 -1.20 0.92 -18.52
C ASP A 48 -2.09 0.61 -17.32
N PHE A 49 -2.00 1.37 -16.21
CA PHE A 49 -2.97 1.25 -15.12
C PHE A 49 -4.40 1.58 -15.58
N GLN A 50 -4.58 2.36 -16.65
CA GLN A 50 -5.89 2.62 -17.24
C GLN A 50 -6.45 1.43 -18.03
N ARG A 51 -5.62 0.40 -18.29
CA ARG A 51 -5.98 -0.81 -19.03
C ARG A 51 -6.29 -2.00 -18.10
N VAL A 52 -6.22 -1.79 -16.79
CA VAL A 52 -6.61 -2.80 -15.81
C VAL A 52 -8.12 -3.01 -15.89
N THR A 53 -8.51 -4.27 -15.98
CA THR A 53 -9.91 -4.70 -15.95
C THR A 53 -10.10 -5.74 -14.85
N THR A 54 -11.34 -6.16 -14.61
CA THR A 54 -11.63 -7.23 -13.65
C THR A 54 -11.04 -8.58 -14.03
N GLN A 55 -10.71 -8.79 -15.32
CA GLN A 55 -10.20 -10.07 -15.83
C GLN A 55 -8.72 -10.03 -16.19
N HIS A 56 -8.16 -8.85 -16.41
CA HIS A 56 -6.81 -8.72 -16.93
C HIS A 56 -6.06 -7.54 -16.32
N THR A 57 -4.86 -7.85 -15.80
CA THR A 57 -3.84 -6.88 -15.42
C THR A 57 -2.70 -6.97 -16.44
N PRO A 58 -2.33 -5.86 -17.11
CA PRO A 58 -1.18 -5.85 -18.01
C PRO A 58 0.09 -6.38 -17.35
N LEU A 59 0.79 -7.28 -18.04
CA LEU A 59 1.96 -7.99 -17.49
C LEU A 59 3.08 -7.06 -17.04
N ASN A 60 3.23 -5.91 -17.71
CA ASN A 60 4.23 -4.91 -17.39
C ASN A 60 3.96 -4.14 -16.08
N LEU A 61 2.76 -4.25 -15.50
CA LEU A 61 2.45 -3.65 -14.20
C LEU A 61 2.93 -4.52 -13.02
N TYR A 62 3.05 -5.84 -13.19
CA TYR A 62 3.44 -6.74 -12.09
C TYR A 62 4.75 -6.35 -11.41
N PRO A 63 5.86 -6.07 -12.12
CA PRO A 63 7.10 -5.68 -11.47
C PRO A 63 6.99 -4.40 -10.62
N ILE A 64 6.01 -3.55 -10.89
CA ILE A 64 5.78 -2.27 -10.20
C ILE A 64 4.94 -2.48 -8.94
N ILE A 65 3.90 -3.31 -9.03
CA ILE A 65 2.96 -3.51 -7.92
C ILE A 65 3.40 -4.62 -6.98
N THR A 66 4.01 -5.70 -7.49
CA THR A 66 4.33 -6.90 -6.71
C THR A 66 5.12 -6.58 -5.43
N PRO A 67 6.19 -5.75 -5.44
CA PRO A 67 6.94 -5.47 -4.21
C PRO A 67 6.08 -4.85 -3.10
N VAL A 68 5.20 -3.92 -3.46
CA VAL A 68 4.29 -3.26 -2.51
C VAL A 68 3.25 -4.23 -1.98
N PHE A 69 2.67 -5.06 -2.85
CA PHE A 69 1.67 -6.05 -2.44
C PHE A 69 2.28 -7.16 -1.58
N GLU A 70 3.48 -7.63 -1.92
CA GLU A 70 4.20 -8.62 -1.10
C GLU A 70 4.54 -8.08 0.28
N ASP A 71 4.98 -6.83 0.38
CA ASP A 71 5.20 -6.15 1.68
C ASP A 71 3.91 -6.14 2.52
N ILE A 72 2.80 -5.69 1.93
CA ILE A 72 1.49 -5.65 2.61
C ILE A 72 1.06 -7.05 3.06
N ILE A 73 1.14 -8.02 2.16
CA ILE A 73 0.71 -9.40 2.41
C ILE A 73 1.55 -10.02 3.52
N ASN A 74 2.88 -9.87 3.46
CA ASN A 74 3.79 -10.53 4.39
C ASN A 74 3.77 -9.88 5.77
N ASN A 75 3.68 -8.55 5.85
CA ASN A 75 3.83 -7.83 7.11
C ASN A 75 2.50 -7.54 7.82
N TYR A 76 1.37 -7.52 7.08
CA TYR A 76 0.08 -7.14 7.67
C TYR A 76 -1.02 -8.19 7.50
N ILE A 77 -1.10 -8.90 6.37
CA ILE A 77 -2.18 -9.87 6.14
C ILE A 77 -1.84 -11.25 6.71
N ASN A 78 -0.71 -11.83 6.30
CA ASN A 78 -0.28 -13.17 6.71
C ASN A 78 -0.17 -13.34 8.24
N PRO A 79 0.37 -12.36 9.00
CA PRO A 79 0.43 -12.47 10.46
C PRO A 79 -0.97 -12.54 11.08
N MET A 80 -1.94 -11.76 10.58
CA MET A 80 -3.32 -11.79 11.07
C MET A 80 -4.02 -13.10 10.75
N LEU A 81 -3.73 -13.72 9.60
CA LEU A 81 -4.28 -15.02 9.24
C LEU A 81 -3.68 -16.15 10.09
N LYS A 82 -2.38 -16.09 10.41
CA LYS A 82 -1.69 -17.07 11.26
C LYS A 82 -2.15 -16.98 12.73
N GLY A 83 -2.32 -15.76 13.25
CA GLY A 83 -2.80 -15.53 14.62
C GLY A 83 -4.22 -16.01 14.91
N LYS A 84 -5.05 -16.26 13.88
CA LYS A 84 -6.39 -16.84 14.05
C LYS A 84 -6.42 -18.38 14.17
N LYS A 85 -5.32 -19.08 13.86
CA LYS A 85 -5.31 -20.56 13.78
C LYS A 85 -5.01 -21.29 15.10
N THR A 86 -4.78 -20.58 16.21
CA THR A 86 -4.44 -21.18 17.52
C THR A 86 -5.61 -21.31 18.50
N ASN A 87 -6.85 -21.01 18.08
CA ASN A 87 -8.05 -21.13 18.91
C ASN A 87 -9.02 -22.18 18.33
N GLY A 88 -8.53 -23.39 18.07
CA GLY A 88 -9.31 -24.55 17.64
C GLY A 88 -8.85 -25.79 18.38
#